data_AF-A0A6A4WUD1-F1
#
_entry.id   AF-A0A6A4WUD1-F1
#
_cell.length_a   1.000
_cell.length_b   1.000
_cell.length_c   1.000
_cell.angle_alpha   90.00
_cell.angle_beta   90.00
_cell.angle_gamma   90.00
#
_symmetry.space_group_name_H-M   'P 1'
#
loop_
_entity.id
_entity.type
_entity.pdbx_description
1 polymer ?
#
loop_
_entity_poly.entity_id
_entity_poly.type
_entity_poly.pdbx_seq_one_letter_code
_entity_poly.pdbx_strand_id
1 'polypeptide(L)'
;MEEARRKKRHRKSARDEEAARLRKLLHKHPLLVVVEIVCKDLGRLVLEFVHLTQLGIVTVSVGIQDCAVTGALLSAESLLDYLEPGDAGSGSPSAATAHQLRRAGLSPLGQYITAGQLGKPYLWAQRLAGLEFIAGTQDPPAPAAESVAALHVEATMKQIRARLKARVALQGQLDAIGAGKLPLPDPVSAQLPAARESRLVSWHSISPETYRASGVLCAAELDDCCACCCACFLAKLEHPAGLQLSCYVALSPQHPRVPPLVGLKLAAKRGASSPRAASSSALRALECELNVSVPSRLVGGSRAAVLPTVLATAATALDVLQRTADGGGEPTHHRLTLRPHRGRDRVPPLRYDPALHMFTHGTG
;
A
#
# COMPACT_ATOMS: atom_id res chain seq x y z
N MET A 1 -54.58 49.60 29.47
CA MET A 1 -53.71 48.41 29.59
C MET A 1 -53.68 47.74 28.23
N GLU A 2 -52.65 48.02 27.44
CA GLU A 2 -52.38 47.22 26.23
C GLU A 2 -50.86 47.15 26.09
N GLU A 3 -50.29 46.09 26.65
CA GLU A 3 -48.85 45.88 26.72
C GLU A 3 -48.41 45.09 25.48
N ALA A 4 -47.75 45.78 24.55
CA ALA A 4 -47.19 45.19 23.34
C ALA A 4 -46.13 44.14 23.68
N ARG A 5 -46.49 42.85 23.57
CA ARG A 5 -45.57 41.71 23.65
C ARG A 5 -44.51 41.77 22.54
N ARG A 6 -43.39 42.45 22.81
CA ARG A 6 -42.15 42.34 22.02
C ARG A 6 -41.62 40.91 22.11
N LYS A 7 -41.91 40.09 21.09
CA LYS A 7 -41.27 38.79 20.87
C LYS A 7 -39.75 38.99 20.74
N LYS A 8 -38.99 38.61 21.78
CA LYS A 8 -37.53 38.53 21.75
C LYS A 8 -37.13 37.55 20.65
N ARG A 9 -36.67 38.08 19.50
CA ARG A 9 -36.04 37.28 18.44
C ARG A 9 -34.80 36.63 19.03
N HIS A 10 -34.86 35.31 19.21
CA HIS A 10 -33.72 34.49 19.59
C HIS A 10 -32.66 34.63 18.49
N ARG A 11 -31.60 35.40 18.77
CA ARG A 11 -30.47 35.58 17.85
C ARG A 11 -29.80 34.20 17.73
N LYS A 12 -29.93 33.55 16.57
CA LYS A 12 -29.26 32.27 16.30
C LYS A 12 -27.76 32.46 16.56
N SER A 13 -27.15 31.49 17.23
CA SER A 13 -25.71 31.55 17.48
C SER A 13 -24.98 31.40 16.14
N ALA A 14 -23.78 31.98 16.02
CA ALA A 14 -22.98 31.86 14.79
C ALA A 14 -22.73 30.39 14.38
N ARG A 15 -22.64 29.49 15.36
CA ARG A 15 -22.54 28.03 15.13
C ARG A 15 -23.79 27.43 14.51
N ASP A 16 -24.98 27.89 14.89
CA ASP A 16 -26.24 27.41 14.29
C ASP A 16 -26.38 27.87 12.83
N GLU A 17 -25.87 29.06 12.51
CA GLU A 17 -25.84 29.58 11.14
C GLU A 17 -24.86 28.81 10.26
N GLU A 18 -23.67 28.49 10.79
CA GLU A 18 -22.68 27.66 10.11
C GLU A 18 -23.21 26.25 9.86
N ALA A 19 -23.85 25.62 10.86
CA ALA A 19 -24.47 24.31 10.72
C ALA A 19 -25.62 24.31 9.70
N ALA A 20 -26.42 25.39 9.64
CA ALA A 20 -27.47 25.53 8.65
C ALA A 20 -26.92 25.68 7.22
N ARG A 21 -25.82 26.43 7.04
CA ARG A 21 -25.11 26.55 5.75
C ARG A 21 -24.50 25.22 5.33
N LEU A 22 -23.89 24.50 6.28
CA LEU A 22 -23.32 23.18 6.05
C LEU A 22 -24.39 22.18 5.59
N ARG A 23 -25.52 22.10 6.29
CA ARG A 23 -26.64 21.22 5.90
C ARG A 23 -27.21 21.55 4.52
N LYS A 24 -27.21 22.84 4.17
CA LYS A 24 -27.66 23.27 2.84
C LYS A 24 -26.68 22.83 1.76
N LEU A 25 -25.38 23.02 1.95
CA LEU A 25 -24.36 22.67 0.95
C LEU A 25 -24.10 21.16 0.85
N LEU A 26 -24.11 20.44 1.97
CA LEU A 26 -23.99 18.98 2.00
C LEU A 26 -25.33 18.26 1.82
N HIS A 27 -26.29 18.91 1.17
CA HIS A 27 -27.60 18.34 0.96
C HIS A 27 -27.51 17.11 0.04
N LYS A 28 -27.74 15.95 0.64
CA LYS A 28 -27.79 14.65 -0.03
C LYS A 28 -29.09 14.55 -0.82
N HIS A 29 -28.98 14.06 -2.06
CA HIS A 29 -30.15 13.69 -2.84
C HIS A 29 -30.93 12.57 -2.12
N PRO A 30 -32.28 12.58 -2.12
CA PRO A 30 -33.08 11.58 -1.41
C PRO A 30 -32.96 10.17 -2.01
N LEU A 31 -32.68 10.07 -3.30
CA LEU A 31 -32.36 8.80 -3.96
C LEU A 31 -30.86 8.56 -3.92
N LEU A 32 -30.49 7.32 -3.62
CA LEU A 32 -29.12 6.80 -3.66
C LEU A 32 -29.08 5.56 -4.56
N VAL A 33 -27.91 5.22 -5.05
CA VAL A 33 -27.68 4.00 -5.85
C VAL A 33 -26.82 3.04 -5.05
N VAL A 34 -27.26 1.81 -4.89
CA VAL A 34 -26.48 0.74 -4.26
C VAL A 34 -26.02 -0.24 -5.34
N VAL A 35 -24.72 -0.47 -5.42
CA VAL A 35 -24.12 -1.47 -6.30
C VAL A 35 -23.51 -2.56 -5.45
N GLU A 36 -23.99 -3.79 -5.61
CA GLU A 36 -23.43 -4.96 -4.96
C GLU A 36 -22.54 -5.75 -5.92
N ILE A 37 -21.30 -5.98 -5.52
CA ILE A 37 -20.32 -6.75 -6.28
C ILE A 37 -20.04 -8.04 -5.52
N VAL A 38 -20.59 -9.14 -6.01
CA VAL A 38 -20.32 -10.47 -5.47
C VAL A 38 -18.98 -10.98 -6.03
N CYS A 39 -18.02 -11.22 -5.15
CA CYS A 39 -16.76 -11.84 -5.51
C CYS A 39 -16.76 -13.28 -5.01
N LYS A 40 -16.66 -14.24 -5.94
CA LYS A 40 -16.51 -15.66 -5.59
C LYS A 40 -15.33 -15.80 -4.62
N ASP A 41 -15.59 -16.44 -3.48
CA ASP A 41 -14.61 -16.75 -2.42
C ASP A 41 -14.03 -15.56 -1.63
N LEU A 42 -14.52 -14.33 -1.83
CA LEU A 42 -13.99 -13.12 -1.17
C LEU A 42 -15.04 -12.27 -0.44
N GLY A 43 -16.32 -12.66 -0.52
CA GLY A 43 -17.45 -11.96 0.08
C GLY A 43 -18.17 -11.01 -0.89
N ARG A 44 -18.98 -10.11 -0.32
CA ARG A 44 -19.78 -9.12 -1.06
C ARG A 44 -19.27 -7.72 -0.75
N LEU A 45 -19.07 -6.93 -1.81
CA LEU A 45 -18.73 -5.52 -1.69
C LEU A 45 -19.96 -4.68 -2.03
N VAL A 46 -20.42 -3.86 -1.07
CA VAL A 46 -21.57 -2.97 -1.21
C VAL A 46 -21.03 -1.55 -1.40
N LEU A 47 -21.42 -0.89 -2.48
CA LEU A 47 -21.05 0.48 -2.80
C LEU A 47 -22.30 1.35 -2.82
N GLU A 48 -22.38 2.33 -1.91
CA GLU A 48 -23.49 3.27 -1.85
C GLU A 48 -23.07 4.61 -2.42
N PHE A 49 -23.69 4.99 -3.54
CA PHE A 49 -23.47 6.26 -4.23
C PHE A 49 -24.52 7.28 -3.83
N VAL A 50 -24.07 8.44 -3.35
CA VAL A 50 -24.92 9.56 -2.95
C VAL A 50 -24.50 10.82 -3.68
N HIS A 51 -25.45 11.47 -4.36
CA HIS A 51 -25.23 12.73 -5.05
C HIS A 51 -25.45 13.93 -4.10
N LEU A 52 -24.45 14.82 -4.02
CA LEU A 52 -24.55 16.10 -3.34
C LEU A 52 -24.96 17.18 -4.32
N THR A 53 -26.27 17.39 -4.42
CA THR A 53 -26.91 18.25 -5.43
C THR A 53 -26.34 19.67 -5.51
N GLN A 54 -26.02 20.29 -4.37
CA GLN A 54 -25.52 21.67 -4.34
C GLN A 54 -24.05 21.78 -4.74
N LEU A 55 -23.27 20.73 -4.52
CA LEU A 55 -21.84 20.70 -4.86
C LEU A 55 -21.59 20.08 -6.24
N GLY A 56 -22.58 19.38 -6.82
CA GLY A 56 -22.47 18.70 -8.10
C GLY A 56 -21.46 17.55 -8.06
N ILE A 57 -21.35 16.84 -6.94
CA ILE A 57 -20.41 15.74 -6.76
C ILE A 57 -21.11 14.48 -6.26
N VAL A 58 -20.58 13.33 -6.63
CA VAL A 58 -21.01 12.02 -6.11
C VAL A 58 -20.05 11.56 -5.02
N THR A 59 -20.56 10.93 -3.98
CA THR A 59 -19.76 10.35 -2.90
C THR A 59 -20.06 8.86 -2.78
N VAL A 60 -19.05 8.08 -2.40
CA VAL A 60 -19.17 6.62 -2.27
C VAL A 60 -18.88 6.20 -0.84
N SER A 61 -19.79 5.44 -0.26
CA SER A 61 -19.55 4.66 0.96
C SER A 61 -19.35 3.20 0.58
N VAL A 62 -18.40 2.54 1.25
CA VAL A 62 -18.05 1.14 0.97
C VAL A 62 -18.44 0.30 2.18
N GLY A 63 -19.01 -0.87 1.94
CA GLY A 63 -19.25 -1.90 2.94
C GLY A 63 -18.75 -3.24 2.45
N ILE A 64 -18.13 -4.03 3.34
CA ILE A 64 -17.71 -5.40 3.05
C ILE A 64 -18.56 -6.34 3.91
N GLN A 65 -19.20 -7.31 3.28
CA GLN A 65 -20.03 -8.33 3.94
C GLN A 65 -19.48 -9.72 3.58
N ASP A 66 -19.73 -10.70 4.46
CA ASP A 66 -19.38 -12.11 4.25
C ASP A 66 -17.89 -12.36 3.91
N CYS A 67 -16.97 -11.54 4.42
CA CYS A 67 -15.54 -11.74 4.22
C CYS A 67 -14.96 -12.62 5.33
N ALA A 68 -14.33 -13.73 4.95
CA ALA A 68 -13.71 -14.67 5.89
C ALA A 68 -12.46 -14.10 6.59
N VAL A 69 -11.86 -13.06 6.02
CA VAL A 69 -10.62 -12.44 6.51
C VAL A 69 -10.95 -11.05 7.06
N THR A 70 -10.41 -10.74 8.23
CA THR A 70 -10.54 -9.42 8.86
C THR A 70 -9.18 -8.78 9.03
N GLY A 71 -9.11 -7.45 9.00
CA GLY A 71 -7.85 -6.73 9.19
C GLY A 71 -7.93 -5.28 8.74
N ALA A 72 -6.98 -4.47 9.20
CA ALA A 72 -6.95 -3.03 8.90
C ALA A 72 -6.88 -2.72 7.40
N LEU A 73 -6.28 -3.61 6.60
CA LEU A 73 -6.20 -3.48 5.14
C LEU A 73 -7.55 -3.69 4.42
N LEU A 74 -8.52 -4.29 5.11
CA LEU A 74 -9.89 -4.51 4.65
C LEU A 74 -10.86 -3.49 5.27
N SER A 75 -10.36 -2.39 5.84
CA SER A 75 -11.22 -1.30 6.27
C SER A 75 -11.99 -0.74 5.09
N ALA A 76 -13.32 -0.69 5.22
CA ALA A 76 -14.24 -0.08 4.27
C ALA A 76 -13.81 1.35 3.88
N GLU A 77 -13.27 2.11 4.83
CA GLU A 77 -12.92 3.51 4.63
C GLU A 77 -11.75 3.69 3.65
N SER A 78 -10.78 2.78 3.62
CA SER A 78 -9.53 2.94 2.85
C SER A 78 -9.31 1.90 1.75
N LEU A 79 -10.23 0.94 1.60
CA LEU A 79 -10.12 -0.16 0.64
C LEU A 79 -9.86 0.33 -0.80
N LEU A 80 -10.63 1.34 -1.22
CA LEU A 80 -10.64 1.88 -2.58
C LEU A 80 -9.77 3.13 -2.76
N ASP A 81 -8.99 3.50 -1.73
CA ASP A 81 -8.05 4.62 -1.85
C ASP A 81 -6.97 4.30 -2.88
N TYR A 82 -6.62 5.30 -3.68
CA TYR A 82 -5.65 5.20 -4.77
C TYR A 82 -5.99 4.07 -5.76
N LEU A 83 -7.29 3.84 -6.04
CA LEU A 83 -7.71 2.97 -7.13
C LEU A 83 -7.17 3.50 -8.47
N GLU A 84 -7.26 4.82 -8.64
CA GLU A 84 -6.53 5.60 -9.62
C GLU A 84 -5.31 6.28 -8.97
N PRO A 85 -4.20 6.48 -9.71
CA PRO A 85 -3.01 7.15 -9.17
C PRO A 85 -3.33 8.55 -8.64
N GLY A 86 -2.93 8.83 -7.39
CA GLY A 86 -3.13 10.13 -6.75
C GLY A 86 -4.53 10.40 -6.16
N ASP A 87 -5.50 9.49 -6.33
CA ASP A 87 -6.86 9.69 -5.83
C ASP A 87 -7.11 9.00 -4.49
N ALA A 88 -6.91 9.73 -3.39
CA ALA A 88 -7.20 9.25 -2.04
C ALA A 88 -8.68 9.42 -1.63
N GLY A 89 -9.50 10.11 -2.45
CA GLY A 89 -10.88 10.44 -2.09
C GLY A 89 -11.04 11.33 -0.84
N SER A 90 -9.97 11.97 -0.35
CA SER A 90 -10.00 12.89 0.80
C SER A 90 -10.15 14.36 0.40
N GLY A 91 -9.90 14.67 -0.88
CA GLY A 91 -9.95 16.00 -1.45
C GLY A 91 -11.26 16.32 -2.16
N SER A 92 -11.39 17.57 -2.59
CA SER A 92 -12.46 17.99 -3.49
C SER A 92 -12.11 17.58 -4.93
N PRO A 93 -13.02 16.95 -5.69
CA PRO A 93 -12.74 16.52 -7.06
C PRO A 93 -12.62 17.70 -8.04
N SER A 94 -13.19 18.86 -7.70
CA SER A 94 -13.12 20.07 -8.52
C SER A 94 -12.62 21.29 -7.73
N ALA A 95 -12.00 22.23 -8.44
CA ALA A 95 -11.62 23.53 -7.88
C ALA A 95 -12.85 24.39 -7.53
N ALA A 96 -13.94 24.25 -8.30
CA ALA A 96 -15.20 24.95 -8.06
C ALA A 96 -15.82 24.57 -6.72
N THR A 97 -15.91 23.27 -6.42
CA THR A 97 -16.41 22.75 -5.14
C THR A 97 -15.54 23.25 -3.97
N ALA A 98 -14.21 23.25 -4.13
CA ALA A 98 -13.30 23.80 -3.13
C ALA A 98 -13.53 25.31 -2.91
N HIS A 99 -13.77 26.06 -3.97
CA HIS A 99 -14.03 27.50 -3.89
C HIS A 99 -15.41 27.80 -3.29
N GLN A 100 -16.43 26.99 -3.57
CA GLN A 100 -17.77 27.12 -2.99
C GLN A 100 -17.74 26.91 -1.47
N LEU A 101 -17.01 25.89 -0.99
CA LEU A 101 -16.83 25.64 0.45
C LEU A 101 -16.09 26.80 1.13
N ARG A 102 -14.99 27.28 0.54
CA ARG A 102 -14.26 28.45 1.06
C ARG A 102 -15.13 29.71 1.08
N ARG A 103 -15.91 29.96 0.02
CA ARG A 103 -16.83 31.11 -0.05
C ARG A 103 -17.92 31.03 1.02
N ALA A 104 -18.34 29.83 1.40
CA ALA A 104 -19.31 29.62 2.46
C ALA A 104 -18.71 29.73 3.88
N GLY A 105 -17.39 29.87 4.00
CA GLY A 105 -16.67 29.87 5.27
C GLY A 105 -16.59 28.50 5.92
N LEU A 106 -16.74 27.42 5.14
CA LEU A 106 -16.72 26.05 5.63
C LEU A 106 -15.33 25.42 5.51
N SER A 107 -15.09 24.41 6.35
CA SER A 107 -13.89 23.60 6.28
C SER A 107 -13.75 22.85 4.95
N PRO A 108 -12.52 22.42 4.59
CA PRO A 108 -12.30 21.54 3.45
C PRO A 108 -13.12 20.24 3.57
N LEU A 109 -13.56 19.71 2.42
CA LEU A 109 -14.44 18.54 2.32
C LEU A 109 -13.91 17.32 3.10
N GLY A 110 -12.59 17.13 3.11
CA GLY A 110 -11.91 16.04 3.83
C GLY A 110 -12.28 15.91 5.30
N GLN A 111 -12.54 17.03 6.01
CA GLN A 111 -12.90 16.97 7.42
C GLN A 111 -14.26 16.31 7.66
N TYR A 112 -15.21 16.51 6.74
CA TYR A 112 -16.55 15.91 6.83
C TYR A 112 -16.56 14.43 6.43
N ILE A 113 -15.61 14.04 5.56
CA ILE A 113 -15.37 12.65 5.19
C ILE A 113 -14.80 11.90 6.40
N THR A 114 -13.74 12.41 7.03
CA THR A 114 -13.11 11.79 8.21
C THR A 114 -14.06 11.72 9.41
N ALA A 115 -14.99 12.68 9.52
CA ALA A 115 -16.02 12.66 10.56
C ALA A 115 -17.15 11.63 10.32
N GLY A 116 -17.07 10.82 9.24
CA GLY A 116 -18.06 9.80 8.89
C GLY A 116 -19.41 10.35 8.44
N GLN A 117 -19.50 11.67 8.17
CA GLN A 117 -20.76 12.31 7.77
C GLN A 117 -21.04 12.13 6.28
N LEU A 118 -19.99 11.81 5.51
CA LEU A 118 -20.00 11.79 4.06
C LEU A 118 -19.11 10.67 3.52
N GLY A 119 -19.54 10.03 2.42
CA GLY A 119 -18.69 9.11 1.66
C GLY A 119 -17.55 9.83 0.93
N LYS A 120 -16.67 9.08 0.28
CA LYS A 120 -15.51 9.62 -0.42
C LYS A 120 -15.86 10.05 -1.86
N PRO A 121 -15.58 11.30 -2.27
CA PRO A 121 -15.79 11.78 -3.64
C PRO A 121 -14.62 11.39 -4.56
N TYR A 122 -14.42 10.09 -4.77
CA TYR A 122 -13.39 9.61 -5.70
C TYR A 122 -13.61 10.11 -7.13
N LEU A 123 -12.53 10.33 -7.87
CA LEU A 123 -12.57 10.74 -9.28
C LEU A 123 -13.18 9.67 -10.16
N TRP A 124 -12.84 8.41 -9.93
CA TRP A 124 -13.44 7.29 -10.66
C TRP A 124 -14.97 7.24 -10.46
N ALA A 125 -15.46 7.58 -9.26
CA ALA A 125 -16.88 7.61 -8.97
C ALA A 125 -17.60 8.76 -9.69
N GLN A 126 -16.92 9.91 -9.86
CA GLN A 126 -17.43 11.00 -10.70
C GLN A 126 -17.57 10.55 -12.15
N ARG A 127 -16.54 9.90 -12.71
CA ARG A 127 -16.54 9.40 -14.08
C ARG A 127 -17.63 8.37 -14.32
N LEU A 128 -17.87 7.46 -13.37
CA LEU A 128 -18.98 6.51 -13.43
C LEU A 128 -20.35 7.20 -13.47
N ALA A 129 -20.47 8.36 -12.80
CA ALA A 129 -21.68 9.17 -12.83
C ALA A 129 -21.78 10.09 -14.07
N GLY A 130 -20.83 10.00 -15.01
CA GLY A 130 -20.77 10.84 -16.20
C GLY A 130 -20.23 12.25 -15.95
N LEU A 131 -19.63 12.50 -14.79
CA LEU A 131 -19.03 13.77 -14.41
C LEU A 131 -17.53 13.73 -14.72
N GLU A 132 -17.08 14.57 -15.64
CA GLU A 132 -15.65 14.72 -15.94
C GLU A 132 -15.11 16.06 -15.42
N PHE A 133 -14.15 15.99 -14.50
CA PHE A 133 -13.45 17.15 -13.97
C PHE A 133 -12.07 17.22 -14.61
N ILE A 134 -11.87 18.20 -15.51
CA ILE A 134 -10.58 18.46 -16.13
C ILE A 134 -9.69 19.19 -15.11
N ALA A 135 -8.50 18.64 -14.85
CA ALA A 135 -7.54 19.25 -13.94
C ALA A 135 -7.12 20.63 -14.45
N GLY A 136 -7.44 21.68 -13.69
CA GLY A 136 -6.99 23.05 -13.96
C GLY A 136 -7.99 23.97 -14.67
N THR A 137 -9.12 23.47 -15.17
CA THR A 137 -10.17 24.32 -15.76
C THR A 137 -11.29 24.59 -14.74
N GLN A 138 -11.77 25.84 -14.70
CA GLN A 138 -12.89 26.25 -13.83
C GLN A 138 -14.27 25.89 -14.39
N ASP A 139 -14.32 25.26 -15.57
CA ASP A 139 -15.55 24.98 -16.29
C ASP A 139 -16.38 23.89 -15.60
N PRO A 140 -17.73 23.94 -15.75
CA PRO A 140 -18.61 22.90 -15.25
C PRO A 140 -18.25 21.54 -15.87
N PRO A 141 -18.50 20.42 -15.14
CA PRO A 141 -18.20 19.09 -15.65
C PRO A 141 -18.95 18.87 -16.97
N ALA A 142 -18.19 18.59 -18.04
CA ALA A 142 -18.78 18.26 -19.33
C ALA A 142 -19.34 16.83 -19.28
N PRO A 143 -20.50 16.56 -19.92
CA PRO A 143 -21.00 15.20 -20.02
C PRO A 143 -20.04 14.36 -20.88
N ALA A 144 -19.54 13.26 -20.32
CA ALA A 144 -18.71 12.32 -21.06
C ALA A 144 -19.52 11.63 -22.17
N ALA A 145 -18.88 11.35 -23.32
CA ALA A 145 -19.50 10.59 -24.40
C ALA A 145 -19.89 9.17 -23.93
N GLU A 146 -21.06 8.67 -24.35
CA GLU A 146 -21.66 7.41 -23.87
C GLU A 146 -20.76 6.18 -24.07
N SER A 147 -20.04 6.10 -25.21
CA SER A 147 -19.07 5.03 -25.49
C SER A 147 -17.86 5.06 -24.56
N VAL A 148 -17.46 6.25 -24.13
CA VAL A 148 -16.37 6.47 -23.18
C VAL A 148 -16.83 6.04 -21.79
N ALA A 149 -18.03 6.42 -21.37
CA ALA A 149 -18.60 6.04 -20.07
C ALA A 149 -18.70 4.52 -19.88
N ALA A 150 -19.16 3.77 -20.90
CA ALA A 150 -19.31 2.32 -20.82
C ALA A 150 -17.96 1.57 -20.59
N LEU A 151 -16.90 2.00 -21.27
CA LEU A 151 -15.55 1.44 -21.07
C LEU A 151 -15.01 1.72 -19.67
N HIS A 152 -15.31 2.89 -19.10
CA HIS A 152 -14.91 3.24 -17.74
C HIS A 152 -15.63 2.38 -16.69
N VAL A 153 -16.90 2.04 -16.89
CA VAL A 153 -17.64 1.17 -15.98
C VAL A 153 -16.97 -0.19 -15.88
N GLU A 154 -16.73 -0.86 -17.01
CA GLU A 154 -16.12 -2.18 -17.02
C GLU A 154 -14.72 -2.17 -16.41
N ALA A 155 -13.88 -1.20 -16.81
CA ALA A 155 -12.52 -1.07 -16.31
C ALA A 155 -12.49 -0.82 -14.78
N THR A 156 -13.34 0.07 -14.29
CA THR A 156 -13.42 0.40 -12.85
C THR A 156 -13.89 -0.79 -12.03
N MET A 157 -14.93 -1.51 -12.50
CA MET A 157 -15.42 -2.70 -11.81
C MET A 157 -14.35 -3.81 -11.77
N LYS A 158 -13.59 -4.00 -12.85
CA LYS A 158 -12.43 -4.91 -12.88
C LYS A 158 -11.35 -4.49 -11.89
N GLN A 159 -11.05 -3.20 -11.80
CA GLN A 159 -10.06 -2.68 -10.84
C GLN A 159 -10.50 -2.85 -9.39
N ILE A 160 -11.77 -2.59 -9.06
CA ILE A 160 -12.34 -2.78 -7.72
C ILE A 160 -12.23 -4.26 -7.31
N ARG A 161 -12.64 -5.19 -8.17
CA ARG A 161 -12.51 -6.64 -7.90
C ARG A 161 -11.05 -7.06 -7.73
N ALA A 162 -10.16 -6.57 -8.59
CA ALA A 162 -8.74 -6.85 -8.48
C ALA A 162 -8.14 -6.30 -7.18
N ARG A 163 -8.58 -5.12 -6.74
CA ARG A 163 -8.16 -4.50 -5.48
C ARG A 163 -8.61 -5.33 -4.28
N LEU A 164 -9.87 -5.76 -4.23
CA LEU A 164 -10.36 -6.62 -3.14
C LEU A 164 -9.56 -7.92 -3.07
N LYS A 165 -9.37 -8.61 -4.21
CA LYS A 165 -8.57 -9.84 -4.29
C LYS A 165 -7.13 -9.62 -3.80
N ALA A 166 -6.50 -8.54 -4.22
CA ALA A 166 -5.14 -8.19 -3.80
C ALA A 166 -5.06 -7.92 -2.28
N ARG A 167 -6.03 -7.21 -1.71
CA ARG A 167 -6.06 -6.88 -0.28
C ARG A 167 -6.31 -8.11 0.60
N VAL A 168 -7.23 -8.99 0.22
CA VAL A 168 -7.47 -10.25 0.94
C VAL A 168 -6.23 -11.15 0.89
N ALA A 169 -5.61 -11.29 -0.28
CA ALA A 169 -4.37 -12.06 -0.41
C ALA A 169 -3.22 -11.47 0.42
N LEU A 170 -3.05 -10.15 0.41
CA LEU A 170 -2.04 -9.47 1.22
C LEU A 170 -2.31 -9.62 2.72
N GLN A 171 -3.57 -9.50 3.17
CA GLN A 171 -3.93 -9.68 4.57
C GLN A 171 -3.56 -11.10 5.04
N GLY A 172 -3.94 -12.13 4.28
CA GLY A 172 -3.55 -13.51 4.60
C GLY A 172 -2.04 -13.73 4.61
N GLN A 173 -1.28 -13.04 3.74
CA GLN A 173 0.19 -13.05 3.80
C GLN A 173 0.72 -12.37 5.06
N LEU A 174 0.18 -11.22 5.44
CA LEU A 174 0.60 -10.51 6.66
C LEU A 174 0.32 -11.34 7.91
N ASP A 175 -0.81 -12.04 7.96
CA ASP A 175 -1.16 -12.93 9.07
C ASP A 175 -0.17 -14.10 9.16
N ALA A 176 0.17 -14.72 8.01
CA ALA A 176 1.16 -15.79 7.95
C ALA A 176 2.57 -15.31 8.36
N ILE A 177 2.99 -14.13 7.87
CA ILE A 177 4.27 -13.51 8.20
C ILE A 177 4.32 -13.14 9.70
N GLY A 178 3.22 -12.63 10.26
CA GLY A 178 3.06 -12.38 11.69
C GLY A 178 3.21 -13.64 12.53
N ALA A 179 2.77 -14.80 12.00
CA ALA A 179 3.00 -16.11 12.60
C ALA A 179 4.40 -16.70 12.33
N GLY A 180 5.32 -15.94 11.71
CA GLY A 180 6.68 -16.38 11.38
C GLY A 180 6.78 -17.29 10.14
N LYS A 181 5.69 -17.46 9.38
CA LYS A 181 5.65 -18.30 8.17
C LYS A 181 5.77 -17.42 6.93
N LEU A 182 6.55 -17.87 5.95
CA LEU A 182 6.64 -17.22 4.64
C LEU A 182 5.82 -18.03 3.62
N PRO A 183 4.57 -17.62 3.31
CA PRO A 183 3.74 -18.34 2.35
C PRO A 183 4.24 -18.08 0.92
N LEU A 184 4.95 -19.07 0.36
CA LEU A 184 5.48 -19.01 -0.99
C LEU A 184 4.68 -19.96 -1.90
N PRO A 185 4.17 -19.49 -3.05
CA PRO A 185 3.64 -20.38 -4.08
C PRO A 185 4.72 -21.33 -4.60
N ASP A 186 4.35 -22.55 -4.96
CA ASP A 186 5.25 -23.57 -5.52
C ASP A 186 6.19 -23.07 -6.63
N PRO A 187 5.74 -22.33 -7.67
CA PRO A 187 6.63 -21.86 -8.73
C PRO A 187 7.70 -20.87 -8.22
N VAL A 188 7.42 -20.16 -7.12
CA VAL A 188 8.37 -19.25 -6.49
C VAL A 188 9.29 -20.02 -5.53
N SER A 189 8.75 -20.99 -4.80
CA SER A 189 9.52 -21.86 -3.91
C SER A 189 10.62 -22.60 -4.69
N ALA A 190 10.32 -23.08 -5.90
CA ALA A 190 11.29 -23.73 -6.78
C ALA A 190 12.43 -22.80 -7.26
N GLN A 191 12.25 -21.48 -7.20
CA GLN A 191 13.28 -20.50 -7.55
C GLN A 191 14.17 -20.11 -6.37
N LEU A 192 13.97 -20.71 -5.21
CA LEU A 192 14.74 -20.47 -3.99
C LEU A 192 15.38 -21.77 -3.50
N PRO A 193 16.47 -21.70 -2.71
CA PRO A 193 17.06 -22.87 -2.08
C PRO A 193 16.05 -23.59 -1.17
N ALA A 194 16.05 -24.93 -1.21
CA ALA A 194 15.18 -25.76 -0.39
C ALA A 194 15.45 -25.64 1.12
N ALA A 195 16.71 -25.43 1.52
CA ALA A 195 17.13 -25.32 2.92
C ALA A 195 17.57 -23.89 3.26
N ARG A 196 16.91 -23.28 4.26
CA ARG A 196 17.23 -21.95 4.82
C ARG A 196 17.48 -22.06 6.31
N GLU A 197 18.57 -21.46 6.78
CA GLU A 197 18.90 -21.41 8.21
C GLU A 197 18.35 -20.15 8.87
N SER A 198 18.39 -19.03 8.16
CA SER A 198 17.82 -17.78 8.62
C SER A 198 16.30 -17.87 8.72
N ARG A 199 15.78 -17.39 9.85
CA ARG A 199 14.34 -17.37 10.14
C ARG A 199 13.84 -15.96 10.44
N LEU A 200 12.57 -15.73 10.13
CA LEU A 200 11.85 -14.54 10.57
C LEU A 200 11.54 -14.66 12.06
N VAL A 201 12.07 -13.72 12.83
CA VAL A 201 11.92 -13.70 14.30
C VAL A 201 10.89 -12.68 14.74
N SER A 202 10.77 -11.55 14.05
CA SER A 202 9.75 -10.56 14.36
C SER A 202 9.20 -9.89 13.12
N TRP A 203 7.91 -9.59 13.13
CA TRP A 203 7.21 -8.77 12.16
C TRP A 203 6.22 -7.87 12.89
N HIS A 204 6.32 -6.56 12.70
CA HIS A 204 5.35 -5.61 13.26
C HIS A 204 5.25 -4.33 12.43
N SER A 205 4.12 -3.63 12.59
CA SER A 205 3.92 -2.31 11.99
C SER A 205 4.82 -1.27 12.66
N ILE A 206 5.26 -0.28 11.90
CA ILE A 206 6.01 0.89 12.39
C ILE A 206 5.44 2.18 11.78
N SER A 207 5.71 3.32 12.41
CA SER A 207 5.34 4.61 11.82
C SER A 207 6.27 4.95 10.64
N PRO A 208 5.79 5.69 9.62
CA PRO A 208 6.65 6.22 8.56
C PRO A 208 7.80 7.08 9.08
N GLU A 209 7.60 7.77 10.20
CA GLU A 209 8.65 8.55 10.87
C GLU A 209 9.77 7.67 11.42
N THR A 210 9.42 6.51 11.98
CA THR A 210 10.40 5.52 12.46
C THR A 210 11.18 4.93 11.29
N TYR A 211 10.51 4.68 10.15
CA TYR A 211 11.19 4.27 8.92
C TYR A 211 12.18 5.36 8.49
N ARG A 212 11.75 6.63 8.38
CA ARG A 212 12.62 7.76 8.01
C ARG A 212 13.84 7.89 8.93
N ALA A 213 13.61 7.79 10.24
CA ALA A 213 14.67 7.89 11.25
C ALA A 213 15.70 6.75 11.17
N SER A 214 15.39 5.63 10.51
CA SER A 214 16.34 4.54 10.32
C SER A 214 17.54 4.92 9.44
N GLY A 215 17.37 5.93 8.54
CA GLY A 215 18.41 6.41 7.63
C GLY A 215 18.84 5.41 6.56
N VAL A 216 18.05 4.35 6.34
CA VAL A 216 18.43 3.24 5.46
C VAL A 216 18.22 3.57 3.97
N LEU A 217 17.12 4.24 3.65
CA LEU A 217 16.85 4.80 2.33
C LEU A 217 16.96 6.32 2.38
N CYS A 218 17.26 6.95 1.25
CA CYS A 218 17.28 8.41 1.22
C CYS A 218 15.86 8.98 1.31
N ALA A 219 15.75 10.22 1.78
CA ALA A 219 14.45 10.85 1.99
C ALA A 219 13.60 10.90 0.71
N ALA A 220 14.22 11.17 -0.45
CA ALA A 220 13.53 11.21 -1.74
C ALA A 220 12.91 9.86 -2.14
N GLU A 221 13.65 8.76 -2.04
CA GLU A 221 13.15 7.40 -2.33
C GLU A 221 11.93 7.05 -1.46
N LEU A 222 11.98 7.46 -0.20
CA LEU A 222 10.92 7.18 0.76
C LEU A 222 9.74 8.13 0.61
N ASP A 223 9.95 9.38 0.23
CA ASP A 223 8.87 10.35 0.01
C ASP A 223 8.08 10.04 -1.26
N ASP A 224 8.73 9.60 -2.34
CA ASP A 224 8.05 9.11 -3.55
C ASP A 224 7.11 7.92 -3.24
N CYS A 225 7.53 7.02 -2.35
CA CYS A 225 6.68 5.91 -1.90
C CYS A 225 5.63 6.36 -0.87
N CYS A 226 6.04 7.07 0.19
CA CYS A 226 5.19 7.44 1.32
C CYS A 226 4.15 8.52 0.98
N ALA A 227 4.30 9.27 -0.12
CA ALA A 227 3.27 10.19 -0.61
C ALA A 227 1.90 9.51 -0.81
N CYS A 228 1.89 8.18 -1.01
CA CYS A 228 0.69 7.40 -1.26
C CYS A 228 0.06 6.76 0.00
N CYS A 229 0.30 7.25 1.23
CA CYS A 229 -0.18 6.61 2.47
C CYS A 229 0.32 5.15 2.62
N CYS A 230 1.62 4.92 2.46
CA CYS A 230 2.22 3.59 2.60
C CYS A 230 2.10 3.05 4.04
N ALA A 231 1.76 1.77 4.16
CA ALA A 231 1.89 1.05 5.42
C ALA A 231 3.34 0.61 5.60
N CYS A 232 3.94 0.91 6.76
CA CYS A 232 5.35 0.62 7.05
C CYS A 232 5.47 -0.52 8.06
N PHE A 233 6.44 -1.41 7.85
CA PHE A 233 6.69 -2.57 8.69
C PHE A 233 8.18 -2.76 8.95
N LEU A 234 8.49 -3.44 10.05
CA LEU A 234 9.83 -3.90 10.37
C LEU A 234 9.83 -5.42 10.49
N ALA A 235 10.61 -6.09 9.63
CA ALA A 235 10.91 -7.51 9.73
C ALA A 235 12.32 -7.69 10.30
N LYS A 236 12.51 -8.61 11.24
CA LYS A 236 13.84 -9.02 11.70
C LYS A 236 14.08 -10.48 11.36
N LEU A 237 15.12 -10.71 10.57
CA LEU A 237 15.61 -12.03 10.22
C LEU A 237 16.86 -12.32 11.06
N GLU A 238 16.95 -13.52 11.61
CA GLU A 238 18.11 -13.96 12.38
C GLU A 238 18.69 -15.24 11.82
N HIS A 239 20.02 -15.23 11.68
CA HIS A 239 20.82 -16.40 11.43
C HIS A 239 21.23 -17.05 12.75
N PRO A 240 21.27 -18.40 12.87
CA PRO A 240 21.69 -19.10 14.10
C PRO A 240 23.08 -18.69 14.61
N ALA A 241 24.01 -18.37 13.70
CA ALA A 241 25.35 -17.87 14.02
C ALA A 241 25.40 -16.45 14.64
N GLY A 242 24.25 -15.79 14.86
CA GLY A 242 24.17 -14.52 15.58
C GLY A 242 24.11 -13.26 14.71
N LEU A 243 23.99 -13.40 13.39
CA LEU A 243 23.77 -12.29 12.47
C LEU A 243 22.28 -11.94 12.38
N GLN A 244 21.94 -10.66 12.43
CA GLN A 244 20.57 -10.16 12.37
C GLN A 244 20.42 -9.13 11.25
N LEU A 245 19.43 -9.35 10.39
CA LEU A 245 19.04 -8.43 9.31
C LEU A 245 17.69 -7.79 9.62
N SER A 246 17.69 -6.48 9.79
CA SER A 246 16.47 -5.68 9.92
C SER A 246 16.06 -5.18 8.54
N CYS A 247 14.87 -5.58 8.09
CA CYS A 247 14.27 -5.15 6.83
C CYS A 247 13.13 -4.17 7.14
N TYR A 248 13.32 -2.91 6.76
CA TYR A 248 12.29 -1.89 6.78
C TYR A 248 11.49 -2.02 5.48
N VAL A 249 10.18 -2.21 5.56
CA VAL A 249 9.32 -2.49 4.40
C VAL A 249 8.22 -1.44 4.29
N ALA A 250 8.12 -0.77 3.15
CA ALA A 250 7.03 0.15 2.84
C ALA A 250 6.12 -0.46 1.77
N LEU A 251 4.82 -0.55 2.08
CA LEU A 251 3.79 -1.14 1.21
C LEU A 251 2.84 -0.05 0.70
N SER A 252 2.84 0.16 -0.62
CA SER A 252 1.89 1.03 -1.30
C SER A 252 0.47 0.45 -1.27
N PRO A 253 -0.58 1.28 -1.18
CA PRO A 253 -1.97 0.84 -1.39
C PRO A 253 -2.20 0.14 -2.74
N GLN A 254 -1.34 0.40 -3.73
CA GLN A 254 -1.42 -0.19 -5.07
C GLN A 254 -0.76 -1.57 -5.17
N HIS A 255 -0.29 -2.15 -4.07
CA HIS A 255 0.23 -3.51 -4.03
C HIS A 255 -0.81 -4.52 -4.61
N PRO A 256 -0.41 -5.51 -5.45
CA PRO A 256 0.95 -5.87 -5.87
C PRO A 256 1.40 -5.21 -7.19
N ARG A 257 0.68 -4.20 -7.70
CA ARG A 257 1.09 -3.49 -8.93
C ARG A 257 2.42 -2.78 -8.69
N VAL A 258 2.48 -2.02 -7.58
CA VAL A 258 3.71 -1.44 -7.05
C VAL A 258 4.30 -2.41 -6.02
N PRO A 259 5.55 -2.89 -6.21
CA PRO A 259 6.20 -3.79 -5.26
C PRO A 259 6.52 -3.08 -3.94
N PRO A 260 6.76 -3.85 -2.85
CA PRO A 260 7.28 -3.27 -1.61
C PRO A 260 8.63 -2.60 -1.84
N LEU A 261 8.84 -1.46 -1.20
CA LEU A 261 10.16 -0.85 -1.09
C LEU A 261 10.82 -1.34 0.21
N VAL A 262 12.05 -1.85 0.11
CA VAL A 262 12.77 -2.43 1.23
C VAL A 262 14.11 -1.73 1.46
N GLY A 263 14.34 -1.32 2.71
CA GLY A 263 15.64 -0.88 3.20
C GLY A 263 16.23 -1.90 4.19
N LEU A 264 17.55 -2.10 4.15
CA LEU A 264 18.23 -3.08 4.98
C LEU A 264 19.21 -2.48 6.01
N LYS A 265 19.24 -3.07 7.20
CA LYS A 265 20.28 -2.82 8.21
C LYS A 265 20.78 -4.13 8.80
N LEU A 266 22.09 -4.35 8.74
CA LEU A 266 22.74 -5.53 9.27
C LEU A 266 23.36 -5.24 10.64
N ALA A 267 23.15 -6.13 11.60
CA ALA A 267 23.77 -6.09 12.91
C ALA A 267 24.26 -7.48 13.30
N ALA A 268 25.40 -7.55 14.00
CA ALA A 268 25.88 -8.78 14.62
C ALA A 268 25.56 -8.72 16.12
N LYS A 269 25.05 -9.82 16.70
CA LYS A 269 24.89 -9.92 18.17
C LYS A 269 26.27 -9.88 18.84
N ARG A 270 26.34 -9.34 20.06
CA ARG A 270 27.61 -9.18 20.81
C ARG A 270 28.40 -10.49 20.82
N GLY A 271 29.65 -10.45 20.35
CA GLY A 271 30.56 -11.61 20.27
C GLY A 271 30.66 -12.26 18.89
N ALA A 272 29.75 -11.98 17.96
CA ALA A 272 29.87 -12.41 16.57
C ALA A 272 30.75 -11.44 15.76
N SER A 273 31.61 -11.97 14.90
CA SER A 273 32.39 -11.14 13.97
C SER A 273 31.42 -10.38 13.06
N SER A 274 31.47 -9.05 13.08
CA SER A 274 30.72 -8.27 12.08
C SER A 274 31.27 -8.68 10.71
N PRO A 275 30.44 -9.17 9.78
CA PRO A 275 30.95 -9.65 8.52
C PRO A 275 31.64 -8.50 7.80
N ARG A 276 32.81 -8.73 7.19
CA ARG A 276 33.43 -7.73 6.29
C ARG A 276 32.53 -7.44 5.07
N ALA A 277 31.62 -8.38 4.79
CA ALA A 277 30.47 -8.26 3.88
C ALA A 277 29.27 -7.46 4.46
N ALA A 278 29.38 -6.89 5.67
CA ALA A 278 28.54 -5.78 6.14
C ALA A 278 28.93 -4.44 5.49
N SER A 279 29.76 -4.46 4.44
CA SER A 279 30.05 -3.26 3.67
C SER A 279 28.74 -2.69 3.13
N SER A 280 28.64 -1.36 3.12
CA SER A 280 27.50 -0.66 2.53
C SER A 280 27.23 -1.12 1.09
N SER A 281 28.26 -1.51 0.34
CA SER A 281 28.15 -2.04 -1.03
C SER A 281 27.37 -3.36 -1.12
N ALA A 282 27.60 -4.31 -0.21
CA ALA A 282 26.92 -5.60 -0.24
C ALA A 282 25.44 -5.45 0.16
N LEU A 283 25.15 -4.58 1.13
CA LEU A 283 23.78 -4.22 1.49
C LEU A 283 23.06 -3.50 0.35
N ARG A 284 23.73 -2.56 -0.34
CA ARG A 284 23.17 -1.91 -1.53
C ARG A 284 22.89 -2.89 -2.67
N ALA A 285 23.79 -3.83 -2.93
CA ALA A 285 23.56 -4.87 -3.93
C ALA A 285 22.35 -5.75 -3.55
N LEU A 286 22.19 -6.07 -2.27
CA LEU A 286 21.02 -6.81 -1.79
C LEU A 286 19.74 -5.98 -1.89
N GLU A 287 19.76 -4.70 -1.56
CA GLU A 287 18.63 -3.78 -1.75
C GLU A 287 18.21 -3.73 -3.23
N CYS A 288 19.17 -3.63 -4.17
CA CYS A 288 18.88 -3.69 -5.60
C CYS A 288 18.24 -5.03 -6.00
N GLU A 289 18.75 -6.15 -5.50
CA GLU A 289 18.18 -7.47 -5.79
C GLU A 289 16.74 -7.59 -5.26
N LEU A 290 16.46 -7.11 -4.05
CA LEU A 290 15.13 -7.17 -3.43
C LEU A 290 14.13 -6.19 -4.08
N ASN A 291 14.56 -4.97 -4.41
CA ASN A 291 13.67 -3.92 -4.91
C ASN A 291 13.48 -3.97 -6.44
N VAL A 292 14.42 -4.53 -7.21
CA VAL A 292 14.41 -4.51 -8.68
C VAL A 292 14.34 -5.93 -9.26
N SER A 293 15.27 -6.82 -8.90
CA SER A 293 15.37 -8.15 -9.53
C SER A 293 14.25 -9.11 -9.12
N VAL A 294 13.88 -9.14 -7.83
CA VAL A 294 12.80 -10.01 -7.35
C VAL A 294 11.45 -9.62 -7.98
N PRO A 295 11.00 -8.35 -7.95
CA PRO A 295 9.72 -7.97 -8.54
C PRO A 295 9.65 -8.19 -10.06
N SER A 296 10.77 -8.01 -10.78
CA SER A 296 10.82 -8.21 -12.23
C SER A 296 10.74 -9.67 -12.66
N ARG A 297 11.18 -10.62 -11.81
CA ARG A 297 11.05 -12.07 -12.06
C ARG A 297 9.64 -12.61 -11.84
N LEU A 298 8.84 -11.93 -11.02
CA LEU A 298 7.49 -12.37 -10.71
C LEU A 298 6.51 -11.96 -11.82
N VAL A 299 5.94 -12.96 -12.47
CA VAL A 299 4.94 -12.79 -13.55
C VAL A 299 3.59 -13.36 -13.15
N GLY A 300 2.52 -12.79 -13.72
CA GLY A 300 1.14 -13.27 -13.54
C GLY A 300 0.70 -13.34 -12.07
N GLY A 301 0.10 -14.47 -11.69
CA GLY A 301 -0.43 -14.70 -10.34
C GLY A 301 0.61 -14.66 -9.22
N SER A 302 1.88 -14.95 -9.54
CA SER A 302 2.98 -14.95 -8.56
C SER A 302 3.33 -13.53 -8.06
N ARG A 303 2.92 -12.47 -8.78
CA ARG A 303 3.12 -11.08 -8.33
C ARG A 303 2.43 -10.77 -7.01
N ALA A 304 1.31 -11.43 -6.73
CA ALA A 304 0.62 -11.28 -5.46
C ALA A 304 1.49 -11.72 -4.27
N ALA A 305 2.44 -12.64 -4.48
CA ALA A 305 3.35 -13.15 -3.45
C ALA A 305 4.70 -12.39 -3.38
N VAL A 306 4.80 -11.18 -3.94
CA VAL A 306 6.06 -10.43 -3.96
C VAL A 306 6.62 -10.16 -2.56
N LEU A 307 5.77 -9.82 -1.58
CA LEU A 307 6.22 -9.56 -0.21
C LEU A 307 6.87 -10.78 0.46
N PRO A 308 6.22 -11.96 0.56
CA PRO A 308 6.86 -13.14 1.14
C PRO A 308 8.09 -13.58 0.33
N THR A 309 8.09 -13.39 -1.00
CA THR A 309 9.26 -13.69 -1.85
C THR A 309 10.46 -12.81 -1.50
N VAL A 310 10.24 -11.51 -1.32
CA VAL A 310 11.28 -10.56 -0.94
C VAL A 310 11.87 -10.92 0.44
N LEU A 311 11.03 -11.22 1.43
CA LEU A 311 11.49 -11.64 2.76
C LEU A 311 12.24 -12.98 2.72
N ALA A 312 11.76 -13.94 1.93
CA ALA A 312 12.43 -15.23 1.74
C ALA A 312 13.79 -15.07 1.07
N THR A 313 13.89 -14.19 0.07
CA THR A 313 15.14 -13.86 -0.62
C THR A 313 16.12 -13.17 0.34
N ALA A 314 15.63 -12.26 1.18
CA ALA A 314 16.44 -11.62 2.22
C ALA A 314 16.98 -12.63 3.24
N ALA A 315 16.17 -13.62 3.64
CA ALA A 315 16.61 -14.71 4.51
C ALA A 315 17.70 -15.58 3.85
N THR A 316 17.53 -15.94 2.58
CA THR A 316 18.56 -16.70 1.83
C THR A 316 19.84 -15.89 1.66
N ALA A 317 19.73 -14.59 1.42
CA ALA A 317 20.87 -13.70 1.31
C ALA A 317 21.63 -13.57 2.63
N LEU A 318 20.93 -13.59 3.77
CA LEU A 318 21.56 -13.60 5.09
C LEU A 318 22.44 -14.85 5.30
N ASP A 319 21.97 -16.02 4.88
CA ASP A 319 22.75 -17.28 4.90
C ASP A 319 24.00 -17.18 4.02
N VAL A 320 23.92 -16.51 2.87
CA VAL A 320 25.07 -16.28 1.97
C VAL A 320 26.06 -15.30 2.60
N LEU A 321 25.58 -14.18 3.14
CA LEU A 321 26.41 -13.16 3.78
C LEU A 321 27.21 -13.75 4.94
N GLN A 322 26.56 -14.53 5.81
CA GLN A 322 27.23 -15.22 6.91
C GLN A 322 28.33 -16.17 6.38
N ARG A 323 28.02 -17.01 5.38
CA ARG A 323 29.00 -17.96 4.82
C ARG A 323 30.20 -17.27 4.17
N THR A 324 29.97 -16.17 3.46
CA THR A 324 31.08 -15.39 2.87
C THR A 324 31.94 -14.73 3.94
N ALA A 325 31.38 -14.41 5.10
CA ALA A 325 32.12 -13.85 6.23
C ALA A 325 32.98 -14.91 6.95
N ASP A 326 32.47 -16.13 7.06
CA ASP A 326 33.15 -17.26 7.70
C ASP A 326 34.23 -17.91 6.80
N GLY A 327 34.50 -17.33 5.62
CA GLY A 327 35.56 -17.80 4.72
C GLY A 327 35.20 -19.02 3.87
N GLY A 328 33.90 -19.36 3.76
CA GLY A 328 33.43 -20.46 2.92
C GLY A 328 33.56 -21.84 3.56
N GLY A 329 32.79 -22.11 4.61
CA GLY A 329 32.64 -23.45 5.18
C GLY A 329 32.15 -24.50 4.17
N GLU A 330 32.16 -25.78 4.56
CA GLU A 330 31.93 -26.91 3.66
C GLU A 330 30.68 -26.73 2.75
N PRO A 331 30.85 -26.87 1.43
CA PRO A 331 29.75 -26.67 0.49
C PRO A 331 28.74 -27.81 0.59
N THR A 332 27.49 -27.47 0.87
CA THR A 332 26.35 -28.38 0.66
C THR A 332 25.79 -28.15 -0.74
N HIS A 333 25.24 -29.21 -1.36
CA HIS A 333 24.75 -29.19 -2.75
C HIS A 333 23.78 -28.03 -3.09
N HIS A 334 23.06 -27.50 -2.11
CA HIS A 334 22.10 -26.41 -2.29
C HIS A 334 22.66 -25.00 -2.03
N ARG A 335 23.96 -24.90 -1.71
CA ARG A 335 24.61 -23.67 -1.23
C ARG A 335 25.98 -23.43 -1.88
N LEU A 336 26.19 -24.02 -3.05
CA LEU A 336 27.42 -23.88 -3.82
C LEU A 336 27.60 -22.43 -4.28
N THR A 337 28.79 -21.87 -4.05
CA THR A 337 29.22 -20.57 -4.57
C THR A 337 30.52 -20.77 -5.34
N LEU A 338 30.55 -20.40 -6.62
CA LEU A 338 31.77 -20.57 -7.44
C LEU A 338 32.87 -19.58 -7.05
N ARG A 339 32.48 -18.35 -6.68
CA ARG A 339 33.39 -17.30 -6.19
C ARG A 339 32.71 -16.52 -5.05
N PRO A 340 33.35 -16.41 -3.87
CA PRO A 340 32.72 -15.79 -2.71
C PRO A 340 32.50 -14.28 -2.88
N HIS A 341 33.32 -13.62 -3.71
CA HIS A 341 33.21 -12.19 -4.00
C HIS A 341 33.52 -11.89 -5.47
N ARG A 342 32.93 -10.82 -6.02
CA ARG A 342 33.23 -10.29 -7.36
C ARG A 342 33.47 -8.78 -7.32
N GLY A 343 34.35 -8.32 -8.21
CA GLY A 343 34.58 -6.89 -8.49
C GLY A 343 35.38 -6.18 -7.40
N ARG A 344 35.59 -4.87 -7.61
CA ARG A 344 36.33 -4.00 -6.68
C ARG A 344 35.63 -3.91 -5.31
N ASP A 345 34.30 -3.91 -5.33
CA ASP A 345 33.45 -3.75 -4.14
C ASP A 345 33.21 -5.07 -3.39
N ARG A 346 33.82 -6.17 -3.85
CA ARG A 346 33.76 -7.51 -3.24
C ARG A 346 32.33 -7.98 -2.94
N VAL A 347 31.41 -7.74 -3.88
CA VAL A 347 29.99 -8.10 -3.73
C VAL A 347 29.84 -9.62 -3.66
N PRO A 348 29.03 -10.17 -2.73
CA PRO A 348 28.75 -11.61 -2.65
C PRO A 348 27.75 -12.09 -3.72
N PRO A 349 27.72 -13.38 -4.04
CA PRO A 349 26.77 -13.94 -5.02
C PRO A 349 25.36 -14.06 -4.39
N LEU A 350 24.51 -13.06 -4.61
CA LEU A 350 23.18 -12.99 -3.98
C LEU A 350 22.06 -13.67 -4.80
N ARG A 351 22.33 -14.05 -6.06
CA ARG A 351 21.31 -14.60 -6.97
C ARG A 351 21.36 -16.11 -6.96
N TYR A 352 20.26 -16.78 -6.66
CA TYR A 352 20.15 -18.24 -6.79
C TYR A 352 19.79 -18.64 -8.23
N ASP A 353 20.51 -19.63 -8.75
CA ASP A 353 20.18 -20.31 -10.00
C ASP A 353 19.61 -21.71 -9.69
N PRO A 354 18.31 -21.95 -9.92
CA PRO A 354 17.68 -23.22 -9.62
C PRO A 354 18.13 -24.36 -10.54
N ALA A 355 18.61 -24.08 -11.75
CA ALA A 355 19.08 -25.12 -12.68
C ALA A 355 20.44 -25.67 -12.27
N LEU A 356 21.29 -24.81 -11.71
CA LEU A 356 22.64 -25.15 -11.27
C LEU A 356 22.74 -25.41 -9.76
N HIS A 357 21.64 -25.22 -9.02
CA HIS A 357 21.56 -25.27 -7.56
C HIS A 357 22.65 -24.47 -6.83
N MET A 358 23.04 -23.32 -7.39
CA MET A 358 24.15 -22.51 -6.90
C MET A 358 23.82 -21.03 -6.88
N PHE A 359 24.59 -20.29 -6.07
CA PHE A 359 24.53 -18.84 -6.03
C PHE A 359 25.52 -18.23 -7.02
N THR A 360 25.02 -17.33 -7.84
CA THR A 360 25.74 -16.60 -8.89
C THR A 360 25.74 -15.10 -8.61
N HIS A 361 26.66 -14.40 -9.26
CA HIS A 361 26.63 -12.95 -9.33
C HIS A 361 25.64 -12.55 -10.41
N GLY A 362 24.78 -11.56 -10.15
CA GLY A 362 23.91 -11.00 -11.18
C GLY A 362 24.73 -10.62 -12.42
N THR A 363 24.22 -10.96 -13.60
CA THR A 363 24.70 -10.37 -14.85
C THR A 363 24.32 -8.90 -14.81
N GLY A 364 25.32 -8.02 -14.77
CA GLY A 364 25.12 -6.59 -14.88
C GLY A 364 24.53 -6.19 -16.23
#